data_AF-W9BUJ8-F1
#
_entry.id   AF-W9BUJ8-F1
#
_cell.length_a   1.000
_cell.length_b   1.000
_cell.length_c   1.000
_cell.angle_alpha   90.00
_cell.angle_beta   90.00
_cell.angle_gamma   90.00
#
_symmetry.space_group_name_H-M   'P 1'
#
loop_
_entity.id
_entity.type
_entity.pdbx_description
1 polymer ?
#
loop_
_entity_poly.entity_id
_entity_poly.type
_entity_poly.pdbx_seq_one_letter_code
_entity_poly.pdbx_strand_id
1 'polypeptide(L)'
;MSGLIDLDEDAAWAAVLRRDRSHDGRFVTGVLSTGIYCRPSCAARHPARANVRFFADGAAARGAGLRACKRCLPDDVARDETAVLAAIRAIRASEEPMALASLAADCGYSPAHFQRVFTRHTGLSPSAYARALRTERAREALSGSERVVDAIYEAGFSAPSRFYDTMKGRMGMEPSVWKNGGQGVLIHWSHAATSLGRMLVAWTDKGVCRLSFEEEAEALARRFPGAELKPAGDEAAQFVAAIVAEVESPRTGAAIPVDVRGTAFQEAVWKALSDIPPGETRSYAQIAAGIGKPAAVRAVGSACGANPVAVLIPCHRALRTDGTLGGYAYGLGIKTELLKREADCSP
;
A
#
# COMPACT_ATOMS: atom_id res chain seq x y z
N MET A 1 7.95 -36.46 -10.27
CA MET A 1 6.49 -36.37 -10.04
C MET A 1 6.30 -36.31 -8.53
N SER A 2 5.88 -35.25 -7.86
CA SER A 2 4.92 -34.19 -8.18
C SER A 2 5.40 -32.92 -7.47
N GLY A 3 5.42 -31.77 -8.16
CA GLY A 3 5.64 -30.46 -7.55
C GLY A 3 4.40 -30.07 -6.75
N LEU A 4 4.29 -30.56 -5.52
CA LEU A 4 3.32 -30.08 -4.55
C LEU A 4 3.95 -28.89 -3.85
N ILE A 5 3.50 -27.70 -4.22
CA ILE A 5 3.56 -26.54 -3.35
C ILE A 5 2.94 -26.97 -2.03
N ASP A 6 3.60 -26.63 -0.92
CA ASP A 6 3.18 -26.86 0.46
C ASP A 6 1.93 -25.99 0.79
N LEU A 7 0.85 -26.25 0.06
CA LEU A 7 -0.46 -25.67 0.27
C LEU A 7 -1.08 -26.48 1.40
N ASP A 8 -1.10 -25.89 2.59
CA ASP A 8 -1.92 -26.38 3.69
C ASP A 8 -3.37 -26.53 3.20
N GLU A 9 -3.79 -27.78 2.99
CA GLU A 9 -5.10 -28.10 2.42
C GLU A 9 -6.24 -27.64 3.35
N ASP A 10 -6.00 -27.57 4.65
CA ASP A 10 -7.00 -27.14 5.62
C ASP A 10 -7.16 -25.61 5.57
N ALA A 11 -6.05 -24.88 5.44
CA ALA A 11 -6.10 -23.44 5.18
C ALA A 11 -6.76 -23.11 3.83
N ALA A 12 -6.43 -23.86 2.77
CA ALA A 12 -7.02 -23.71 1.45
C ALA A 12 -8.53 -24.01 1.47
N TRP A 13 -8.94 -25.06 2.20
CA TRP A 13 -10.35 -25.39 2.37
C TRP A 13 -11.11 -24.33 3.17
N ALA A 14 -10.51 -23.81 4.24
CA ALA A 14 -11.09 -22.72 5.01
C ALA A 14 -11.26 -21.45 4.16
N ALA A 15 -10.33 -21.16 3.24
CA ALA A 15 -10.45 -20.07 2.28
C ALA A 15 -11.61 -20.27 1.29
N VAL A 16 -11.85 -21.50 0.79
CA VAL A 16 -13.01 -21.83 -0.05
C VAL A 16 -14.32 -21.66 0.71
N LEU A 17 -14.41 -22.16 1.95
CA LEU A 17 -15.61 -22.03 2.77
C LEU A 17 -15.99 -20.56 3.04
N ARG A 18 -14.98 -19.69 3.21
CA ARG A 18 -15.16 -18.25 3.39
C ARG A 18 -15.33 -17.48 2.08
N ARG A 19 -15.18 -18.14 0.93
CA ARG A 19 -15.13 -17.53 -0.41
C ARG A 19 -14.13 -16.37 -0.47
N ASP A 20 -12.95 -16.61 0.08
CA ASP A 20 -11.92 -15.60 0.27
C ASP A 20 -11.26 -15.20 -1.06
N ARG A 21 -11.56 -13.99 -1.52
CA ARG A 21 -11.01 -13.42 -2.76
C ARG A 21 -9.52 -13.15 -2.70
N SER A 22 -8.92 -13.03 -1.51
CA SER A 22 -7.46 -12.82 -1.37
C SER A 22 -6.63 -14.02 -1.83
N HIS A 23 -7.28 -15.18 -2.00
CA HIS A 23 -6.67 -16.41 -2.46
C HIS A 23 -6.98 -16.71 -3.94
N ASP A 24 -7.79 -15.88 -4.61
CA ASP A 24 -8.00 -16.00 -6.05
C ASP A 24 -6.67 -15.79 -6.79
N GLY A 25 -6.32 -16.71 -7.69
CA GLY A 25 -5.05 -16.69 -8.43
C GLY A 25 -3.86 -17.33 -7.70
N ARG A 26 -3.98 -17.64 -6.39
CA ARG A 26 -2.94 -18.36 -5.62
C ARG A 26 -3.06 -19.88 -5.73
N PHE A 27 -4.28 -20.37 -5.86
CA PHE A 27 -4.60 -21.77 -6.14
C PHE A 27 -6.00 -21.86 -6.77
N VAL A 28 -6.30 -23.02 -7.35
CA VAL A 28 -7.65 -23.33 -7.85
C VAL A 28 -8.21 -24.57 -7.16
N THR A 29 -9.52 -24.57 -6.97
CA THR A 29 -10.28 -25.65 -6.33
C THR A 29 -10.85 -26.55 -7.41
N GLY A 30 -10.28 -27.74 -7.60
CA GLY A 30 -10.80 -28.77 -8.47
C GLY A 30 -11.89 -29.60 -7.80
N VAL A 31 -13.06 -29.69 -8.44
CA VAL A 31 -14.21 -30.48 -8.00
C VAL A 31 -14.29 -31.74 -8.84
N LEU A 32 -13.81 -32.86 -8.27
CA LEU A 32 -13.65 -34.13 -8.98
C LEU A 32 -14.97 -34.71 -9.47
N SER A 33 -16.05 -34.54 -8.70
CA SER A 33 -17.38 -35.06 -9.06
C SER A 33 -18.01 -34.38 -10.28
N THR A 34 -17.59 -33.15 -10.61
CA THR A 34 -18.14 -32.39 -11.75
C THR A 34 -17.12 -32.19 -12.87
N GLY A 35 -15.86 -32.55 -12.63
CA GLY A 35 -14.77 -32.30 -13.57
C GLY A 35 -14.45 -30.81 -13.76
N ILE A 36 -14.78 -29.94 -12.80
CA ILE A 36 -14.65 -28.48 -12.93
C ILE A 36 -13.65 -27.96 -11.89
N TYR A 37 -12.75 -27.07 -12.28
CA TYR A 37 -11.99 -26.27 -11.33
C TYR A 37 -12.52 -24.83 -11.25
N CYS A 38 -12.51 -24.28 -10.04
CA CYS A 38 -13.03 -22.96 -9.69
C CYS A 38 -11.98 -22.15 -8.93
N ARG A 39 -12.19 -20.84 -8.85
CA ARG A 39 -11.46 -19.98 -7.91
C ARG A 39 -11.97 -20.18 -6.47
N PRO A 40 -11.14 -19.92 -5.43
CA PRO A 40 -11.56 -20.03 -4.03
C PRO A 40 -12.78 -19.17 -3.68
N SER A 41 -12.94 -18.00 -4.31
CA SER A 41 -14.10 -17.12 -4.11
C SER A 41 -15.35 -17.47 -4.92
N CYS A 42 -15.38 -18.64 -5.58
CA CYS A 42 -16.48 -19.00 -6.46
C CYS A 42 -17.82 -19.03 -5.71
N ALA A 43 -18.83 -18.34 -6.25
CA ALA A 43 -20.17 -18.31 -5.68
C ALA A 43 -20.99 -19.60 -5.93
N ALA A 44 -20.39 -20.61 -6.55
CA ALA A 44 -21.03 -21.91 -6.72
C ALA A 44 -21.31 -22.55 -5.36
N ARG A 45 -22.28 -23.48 -5.33
CA ARG A 45 -22.57 -24.27 -4.13
C ARG A 45 -21.30 -25.02 -3.71
N HIS A 46 -20.99 -25.01 -2.42
CA HIS A 46 -19.80 -25.69 -1.95
C HIS A 46 -19.90 -27.20 -2.24
N PRO A 47 -18.92 -27.78 -2.92
CA PRO A 47 -18.83 -29.22 -3.08
C PRO A 47 -18.55 -29.90 -1.74
N ALA A 48 -18.81 -31.20 -1.64
CA ALA A 48 -18.38 -31.97 -0.47
C ALA A 48 -16.84 -32.00 -0.41
N ARG A 49 -16.24 -31.83 0.78
CA ARG A 49 -14.78 -31.82 0.98
C ARG A 49 -14.07 -33.03 0.36
N ALA A 50 -14.70 -34.21 0.43
CA ALA A 50 -14.17 -35.44 -0.15
C ALA A 50 -14.01 -35.40 -1.69
N ASN A 51 -14.73 -34.51 -2.37
CA ASN A 51 -14.68 -34.35 -3.83
C ASN A 51 -13.80 -33.19 -4.28
N VAL A 52 -12.98 -32.61 -3.37
CA VAL A 52 -12.19 -31.41 -3.62
C VAL A 52 -10.71 -31.74 -3.59
N ARG A 53 -10.00 -31.25 -4.60
CA ARG A 53 -8.53 -31.17 -4.63
C ARG A 53 -8.08 -29.76 -4.97
N PHE A 54 -6.94 -29.36 -4.44
CA PHE A 54 -6.33 -28.07 -4.74
C PHE A 54 -5.21 -28.22 -5.76
N PHE A 55 -5.09 -27.24 -6.64
CA PHE A 55 -4.04 -27.17 -7.65
C PHE A 55 -3.40 -25.79 -7.60
N ALA A 56 -2.10 -25.72 -7.89
CA ALA A 56 -1.34 -24.47 -7.92
C ALA A 56 -1.97 -23.44 -8.88
N ASP A 57 -2.42 -23.91 -10.05
CA ASP A 57 -3.02 -23.07 -11.08
C ASP A 57 -4.00 -23.86 -11.97
N GLY A 58 -4.61 -23.17 -12.92
CA GLY A 58 -5.52 -23.78 -13.90
C GLY A 58 -4.82 -24.75 -14.87
N ALA A 59 -3.52 -24.62 -15.10
CA ALA A 59 -2.77 -25.53 -15.97
C ALA A 59 -2.58 -26.90 -15.30
N ALA A 60 -2.21 -26.92 -14.02
CA ALA A 60 -2.15 -28.11 -13.20
C ALA A 60 -3.52 -28.79 -13.08
N ALA A 61 -4.59 -28.01 -12.91
CA ALA A 61 -5.95 -28.56 -12.87
C ALA A 61 -6.39 -29.19 -14.21
N ARG A 62 -6.03 -28.58 -15.36
CA ARG A 62 -6.27 -29.17 -16.69
C ARG A 62 -5.44 -30.43 -16.93
N GLY A 63 -4.19 -30.44 -16.48
CA GLY A 63 -3.33 -31.64 -16.51
C GLY A 63 -3.94 -32.83 -15.75
N ALA A 64 -4.81 -32.54 -14.76
CA ALA A 64 -5.60 -33.53 -14.03
C ALA A 64 -6.99 -33.82 -14.65
N GLY A 65 -7.28 -33.33 -15.87
CA GLY A 65 -8.51 -33.60 -16.60
C GLY A 65 -9.70 -32.70 -16.25
N LEU A 66 -9.49 -31.60 -15.50
CA LEU A 66 -10.55 -30.67 -15.09
C LEU A 66 -10.72 -29.52 -16.09
N ARG A 67 -11.96 -29.06 -16.31
CA ARG A 67 -12.26 -27.88 -17.12
C ARG A 67 -12.51 -26.62 -16.29
N ALA A 68 -12.22 -25.45 -16.86
CA ALA A 68 -12.49 -24.17 -16.20
C ALA A 68 -13.98 -23.99 -15.90
N CYS A 69 -14.27 -23.45 -14.72
CA CYS A 69 -15.63 -23.06 -14.36
C CYS A 69 -16.12 -21.90 -15.22
N LYS A 70 -17.19 -22.13 -15.98
CA LYS A 70 -17.83 -21.10 -16.83
C LYS A 70 -18.50 -19.97 -16.04
N ARG A 71 -18.68 -20.13 -14.73
CA ARG A 71 -19.32 -19.13 -13.86
C ARG A 71 -18.31 -18.19 -13.21
N CYS A 72 -17.22 -18.73 -12.67
CA CYS A 72 -16.20 -17.92 -12.01
C CYS A 72 -14.99 -17.60 -12.88
N LEU A 73 -14.93 -18.15 -14.10
CA LEU A 73 -13.92 -17.88 -15.12
C LEU A 73 -12.51 -17.78 -14.50
N PRO A 74 -12.04 -18.85 -13.85
CA PRO A 74 -10.84 -18.80 -13.01
C PRO A 74 -9.58 -18.41 -13.79
N ASP A 75 -9.57 -18.62 -15.10
CA ASP A 75 -8.46 -18.27 -15.99
C ASP A 75 -8.43 -16.77 -16.35
N ASP A 76 -9.56 -16.06 -16.27
CA ASP A 76 -9.64 -14.65 -16.67
C ASP A 76 -8.88 -13.75 -15.69
N VAL A 77 -8.77 -14.11 -14.40
CA VAL A 77 -8.10 -13.29 -13.38
C VAL A 77 -6.58 -13.24 -13.61
N ALA A 78 -5.95 -14.39 -13.85
CA ALA A 78 -4.52 -14.48 -14.15
C ALA A 78 -4.19 -13.87 -15.53
N ARG A 79 -5.11 -14.04 -16.50
CA ARG A 79 -5.00 -13.44 -17.83
C ARG A 79 -5.14 -11.91 -17.80
N ASP A 80 -6.09 -11.39 -17.01
CA ASP A 80 -6.32 -9.96 -16.82
C ASP A 80 -5.09 -9.28 -16.18
N GLU A 81 -4.49 -9.89 -15.16
CA GLU A 81 -3.28 -9.37 -14.51
C GLU A 81 -2.08 -9.37 -15.48
N THR A 82 -1.86 -10.47 -16.20
CA THR A 82 -0.79 -10.58 -17.19
C THR A 82 -0.94 -9.54 -18.31
N ALA A 83 -2.17 -9.34 -18.80
CA ALA A 83 -2.50 -8.34 -19.81
C ALA A 83 -2.24 -6.91 -19.33
N VAL A 84 -2.63 -6.59 -18.08
CA VAL A 84 -2.37 -5.26 -17.52
C VAL A 84 -0.88 -5.01 -17.34
N LEU A 85 -0.12 -5.99 -16.86
CA LEU A 85 1.34 -5.87 -16.73
C LEU A 85 2.05 -5.74 -18.08
N ALA A 86 1.56 -6.41 -19.12
CA ALA A 86 2.08 -6.25 -20.49
C ALA A 86 1.82 -4.83 -21.02
N ALA A 87 0.60 -4.31 -20.85
CA ALA A 87 0.27 -2.95 -21.29
C ALA A 87 1.00 -1.86 -20.50
N ILE A 88 1.20 -2.03 -19.19
CA ILE A 88 2.03 -1.10 -18.40
C ILE A 88 3.46 -1.07 -18.96
N ARG A 89 4.03 -2.23 -19.31
CA ARG A 89 5.36 -2.32 -19.94
C ARG A 89 5.39 -1.61 -21.29
N ALA A 90 4.40 -1.82 -22.14
CA ALA A 90 4.29 -1.15 -23.44
C ALA A 90 4.18 0.38 -23.31
N ILE A 91 3.33 0.87 -22.40
CA ILE A 91 3.18 2.31 -22.13
C ILE A 91 4.49 2.91 -21.57
N ARG A 92 5.25 2.15 -20.77
CA ARG A 92 6.56 2.57 -20.27
C ARG A 92 7.66 2.49 -21.34
N ALA A 93 7.58 1.62 -22.32
CA ALA A 93 8.57 1.61 -23.40
C ALA A 93 8.32 2.72 -24.43
N SER A 94 7.06 3.16 -24.59
CA SER A 94 6.69 4.17 -25.57
C SER A 94 6.99 5.60 -25.08
N GLU A 95 7.53 6.43 -25.97
CA GLU A 95 7.63 7.88 -25.79
C GLU A 95 6.35 8.60 -26.24
N GLU A 96 5.64 8.01 -27.20
CA GLU A 96 4.40 8.54 -27.77
C GLU A 96 3.13 7.93 -27.16
N PRO A 97 1.97 8.62 -27.21
CA PRO A 97 0.70 8.10 -26.72
C PRO A 97 0.24 6.88 -27.52
N MET A 98 0.15 5.72 -26.86
CA MET A 98 -0.44 4.52 -27.47
C MET A 98 -1.96 4.58 -27.46
N ALA A 99 -2.59 4.22 -28.58
CA ALA A 99 -4.03 4.10 -28.68
C ALA A 99 -4.54 2.92 -27.84
N LEU A 100 -5.70 3.10 -27.18
CA LEU A 100 -6.35 2.05 -26.39
C LEU A 100 -6.64 0.79 -27.22
N ALA A 101 -6.96 0.96 -28.51
CA ALA A 101 -7.24 -0.15 -29.42
C ALA A 101 -6.02 -1.06 -29.61
N SER A 102 -4.82 -0.47 -29.74
CA SER A 102 -3.57 -1.22 -29.88
C SER A 102 -3.23 -1.98 -28.60
N LEU A 103 -3.28 -1.30 -27.44
CA LEU A 103 -3.03 -1.93 -26.14
C LEU A 103 -4.00 -3.10 -25.85
N ALA A 104 -5.27 -2.95 -26.26
CA ALA A 104 -6.27 -4.00 -26.09
C ALA A 104 -6.03 -5.17 -27.04
N ALA A 105 -5.68 -4.91 -28.30
CA ALA A 105 -5.37 -5.94 -29.30
C ALA A 105 -4.17 -6.79 -28.89
N ASP A 106 -3.09 -6.16 -28.41
CA ASP A 106 -1.87 -6.84 -27.93
C ASP A 106 -2.13 -7.76 -26.74
N CYS A 107 -3.18 -7.45 -25.96
CA CYS A 107 -3.60 -8.24 -24.81
C CYS A 107 -4.72 -9.26 -25.15
N GLY A 108 -5.24 -9.25 -26.38
CA GLY A 108 -6.34 -10.10 -26.81
C GLY A 108 -7.70 -9.73 -26.19
N TYR A 109 -7.94 -8.45 -25.91
CA TYR A 109 -9.18 -7.90 -25.37
C TYR A 109 -9.82 -6.90 -26.33
N SER A 110 -11.14 -6.70 -26.20
CA SER A 110 -11.79 -5.56 -26.82
C SER A 110 -11.43 -4.26 -26.07
N PRO A 111 -11.39 -3.08 -26.73
CA PRO A 111 -10.97 -1.83 -26.11
C PRO A 111 -11.75 -1.47 -24.83
N ALA A 112 -13.08 -1.60 -24.86
CA ALA A 112 -13.96 -1.31 -23.73
C ALA A 112 -13.83 -2.33 -22.59
N HIS A 113 -13.49 -3.58 -22.89
CA HIS A 113 -13.22 -4.59 -21.86
C HIS A 113 -11.85 -4.34 -21.21
N PHE A 114 -10.82 -4.11 -22.03
CA PHE A 114 -9.47 -3.83 -21.57
C PHE A 114 -9.40 -2.58 -20.70
N GLN A 115 -10.10 -1.49 -21.07
CA GLN A 115 -10.16 -0.28 -20.25
C GLN A 115 -10.72 -0.56 -18.85
N ARG A 116 -11.77 -1.38 -18.74
CA ARG A 116 -12.36 -1.74 -17.44
C ARG A 116 -11.42 -2.63 -16.63
N VAL A 117 -10.77 -3.60 -17.26
CA VAL A 117 -9.79 -4.48 -16.62
C VAL A 117 -8.58 -3.68 -16.13
N PHE A 118 -7.99 -2.84 -16.98
CA PHE A 118 -6.86 -1.98 -16.66
C PHE A 118 -7.20 -0.97 -15.56
N THR A 119 -8.37 -0.33 -15.62
CA THR A 119 -8.81 0.61 -14.58
C THR A 119 -9.10 -0.08 -13.25
N ARG A 120 -9.67 -1.30 -13.29
CA ARG A 120 -9.90 -2.11 -12.09
C ARG A 120 -8.59 -2.52 -11.42
N HIS A 121 -7.54 -2.78 -12.20
CA HIS A 121 -6.24 -3.25 -11.70
C HIS A 121 -5.29 -2.10 -11.32
N THR A 122 -5.27 -0.99 -12.08
CA THR A 122 -4.34 0.13 -11.87
C THR A 122 -4.97 1.36 -11.21
N GLY A 123 -6.31 1.42 -11.15
CA GLY A 123 -7.05 2.58 -10.67
C GLY A 123 -7.19 3.72 -11.69
N LEU A 124 -6.48 3.66 -12.83
CA LEU A 124 -6.46 4.68 -13.88
C LEU A 124 -6.82 4.08 -15.24
N SER A 125 -7.34 4.89 -16.17
CA SER A 125 -7.43 4.46 -17.56
C SER A 125 -6.02 4.38 -18.18
N PRO A 126 -5.81 3.58 -19.25
CA PRO A 126 -4.52 3.52 -19.93
C PRO A 126 -4.00 4.90 -20.39
N SER A 127 -4.88 5.78 -20.84
CA SER A 127 -4.52 7.14 -21.26
C SER A 127 -4.13 8.05 -20.09
N ALA A 128 -4.82 7.94 -18.95
CA ALA A 128 -4.47 8.67 -17.72
C ALA A 128 -3.14 8.19 -17.14
N TYR A 129 -2.88 6.87 -17.18
CA TYR A 129 -1.62 6.26 -16.78
C TYR A 129 -0.44 6.74 -17.67
N ALA A 130 -0.61 6.72 -18.99
CA ALA A 130 0.41 7.21 -19.94
C ALA A 130 0.66 8.73 -19.83
N ARG A 131 -0.35 9.52 -19.44
CA ARG A 131 -0.20 10.95 -19.19
C ARG A 131 0.61 11.21 -17.91
N ALA A 132 0.31 10.48 -16.83
CA ALA A 132 1.03 10.60 -15.58
C ALA A 132 2.53 10.30 -15.74
N LEU A 133 2.86 9.22 -16.45
CA LEU A 133 4.25 8.81 -16.71
C LEU A 133 5.03 9.85 -17.54
N ARG A 134 4.39 10.51 -18.51
CA ARG A 134 5.05 11.56 -19.30
C ARG A 134 5.33 12.82 -18.49
N THR A 135 4.39 13.20 -17.63
CA THR A 135 4.59 14.31 -16.69
C THR A 135 5.73 14.01 -15.71
N GLU A 136 5.88 12.74 -15.30
CA GLU A 136 6.97 12.27 -14.46
C GLU A 136 8.33 12.35 -15.17
N ARG A 137 8.46 11.83 -16.40
CA ARG A 137 9.70 11.94 -17.21
C ARG A 137 10.13 13.38 -17.49
N ALA A 138 9.15 14.24 -17.81
CA ALA A 138 9.42 15.67 -18.03
C ALA A 138 9.97 16.35 -16.77
N ARG A 139 9.61 15.84 -15.59
CA ARG A 139 10.11 16.32 -14.30
C ARG A 139 11.51 15.77 -13.99
N GLU A 140 11.78 14.51 -14.32
CA GLU A 140 13.10 13.85 -14.18
C GLU A 140 14.18 14.53 -15.03
N ALA A 141 13.84 14.91 -16.27
CA ALA A 141 14.76 15.65 -17.15
C ALA A 141 15.14 17.05 -16.62
N LEU A 142 14.36 17.60 -15.68
CA LEU A 142 14.56 18.94 -15.10
C LEU A 142 15.27 18.93 -13.74
N SER A 143 15.48 17.77 -13.11
CA SER A 143 16.01 17.65 -11.74
C SER A 143 17.51 17.30 -11.63
N GLY A 144 18.27 17.37 -12.73
CA GLY A 144 19.65 16.89 -12.81
C GLY A 144 20.76 17.75 -12.18
N SER A 145 20.56 18.43 -11.04
CA SER A 145 21.68 19.16 -10.39
C SER A 145 21.66 19.14 -8.85
N GLU A 146 22.58 18.32 -8.33
CA GLU A 146 23.40 18.38 -7.11
C GLU A 146 22.82 18.63 -5.70
N ARG A 147 22.81 17.53 -4.92
CA ARG A 147 23.32 17.32 -3.54
C ARG A 147 22.99 18.38 -2.49
N VAL A 148 21.87 18.14 -1.79
CA VAL A 148 21.23 19.01 -0.79
C VAL A 148 21.88 18.96 0.61
N VAL A 149 22.77 18.01 0.90
CA VAL A 149 23.23 17.78 2.29
C VAL A 149 24.22 18.84 2.78
N ASP A 150 25.07 19.37 1.90
CA ASP A 150 26.10 20.35 2.28
C ASP A 150 25.59 21.81 2.26
N ALA A 151 24.53 22.09 1.48
CA ALA A 151 23.96 23.43 1.36
C ALA A 151 23.11 23.87 2.58
N ILE A 152 22.73 22.92 3.45
CA ILE A 152 21.87 23.18 4.61
C ILE A 152 22.65 23.87 5.75
N TYR A 153 23.98 23.69 5.83
CA TYR A 153 24.81 24.28 6.89
C TYR A 153 25.42 25.65 6.50
N GLU A 154 25.71 25.91 5.23
CA GLU A 154 26.35 27.17 4.80
C GLU A 154 25.43 28.41 4.83
N ALA A 155 24.11 28.22 4.93
CA ALA A 155 23.15 29.32 4.83
C ALA A 155 22.69 29.95 6.16
N GLY A 156 23.27 29.56 7.31
CA GLY A 156 23.15 30.34 8.56
C GLY A 156 21.73 30.51 9.13
N PHE A 157 20.87 29.50 9.01
CA PHE A 157 19.48 29.60 9.49
C PHE A 157 19.33 29.19 10.96
N SER A 158 18.98 30.16 11.81
CA SER A 158 18.86 30.05 13.26
C SER A 158 17.48 29.61 13.79
N ALA A 159 16.56 29.12 12.94
CA ALA A 159 15.29 28.57 13.42
C ALA A 159 14.58 27.63 12.40
N PRO A 160 14.10 26.44 12.82
CA PRO A 160 13.42 25.45 11.96
C PRO A 160 12.11 25.91 11.31
N SER A 161 11.42 26.90 11.86
CA SER A 161 10.05 27.27 11.44
C SER A 161 9.96 27.94 10.06
N ARG A 162 11.02 28.63 9.62
CA ARG A 162 11.01 29.41 8.36
C ARG A 162 11.42 28.60 7.12
N PHE A 163 12.06 27.45 7.31
CA PHE A 163 12.42 26.55 6.20
C PHE A 163 11.19 25.86 5.61
N TYR A 164 10.26 25.44 6.46
CA TYR A 164 9.07 24.69 6.04
C TYR A 164 7.96 25.55 5.41
N ASP A 165 7.96 26.87 5.63
CA ASP A 165 7.03 27.80 4.97
C ASP A 165 7.27 27.88 3.45
N THR A 166 8.48 27.57 2.98
CA THR A 166 8.86 27.65 1.56
C THR A 166 8.53 26.35 0.80
N MET A 167 8.21 25.26 1.51
CA MET A 167 7.87 23.93 0.97
C MET A 167 6.36 23.65 1.04
N LYS A 168 5.55 24.62 0.64
CA LYS A 168 4.14 24.38 0.33
C LYS A 168 4.02 23.52 -0.93
N GLY A 169 3.86 22.21 -0.73
CA GLY A 169 3.17 21.33 -1.67
C GLY A 169 3.95 20.12 -2.17
N ARG A 170 3.40 18.95 -1.83
CA ARG A 170 3.38 17.67 -2.60
C ARG A 170 4.54 16.68 -2.35
N MET A 171 4.35 15.90 -1.28
CA MET A 171 4.59 14.45 -1.12
C MET A 171 5.49 13.71 -2.16
N GLY A 172 6.70 13.32 -1.71
CA GLY A 172 7.28 11.97 -1.89
C GLY A 172 8.30 11.68 -3.02
N MET A 173 9.21 10.73 -2.74
CA MET A 173 10.28 10.15 -3.59
C MET A 173 9.80 9.38 -4.84
N GLU A 174 10.64 9.27 -5.89
CA GLU A 174 10.39 8.60 -7.17
C GLU A 174 10.04 7.07 -7.04
N PRO A 175 9.16 6.49 -7.89
CA PRO A 175 8.57 5.16 -7.70
C PRO A 175 9.47 3.92 -7.87
N SER A 176 10.70 4.08 -8.37
CA SER A 176 11.59 2.98 -8.77
C SER A 176 12.28 2.27 -7.60
N VAL A 177 12.49 2.96 -6.47
CA VAL A 177 13.35 2.46 -5.39
C VAL A 177 12.64 1.52 -4.40
N TRP A 178 11.35 1.74 -4.12
CA TRP A 178 10.58 0.92 -3.17
C TRP A 178 10.34 -0.52 -3.66
N LYS A 179 10.24 -0.74 -4.98
CA LYS A 179 10.02 -2.08 -5.57
C LYS A 179 11.24 -3.00 -5.51
N ASN A 180 12.44 -2.44 -5.40
CA ASN A 180 13.68 -3.21 -5.32
C ASN A 180 14.20 -3.32 -3.87
N GLY A 181 13.31 -3.18 -2.88
CA GLY A 181 13.69 -3.25 -1.47
C GLY A 181 14.51 -2.06 -0.98
N GLY A 182 14.47 -0.91 -1.66
CA GLY A 182 15.22 0.28 -1.28
C GLY A 182 16.63 0.38 -1.87
N GLN A 183 16.93 -0.38 -2.95
CA GLN A 183 18.24 -0.32 -3.63
C GLN A 183 18.69 1.12 -3.92
N GLY A 184 19.88 1.45 -3.42
CA GLY A 184 20.50 2.76 -3.60
C GLY A 184 19.94 3.87 -2.71
N VAL A 185 19.07 3.56 -1.75
CA VAL A 185 18.58 4.51 -0.75
C VAL A 185 19.27 4.25 0.59
N LEU A 186 19.78 5.33 1.17
CA LEU A 186 20.26 5.38 2.55
C LEU A 186 19.06 5.69 3.46
N ILE A 187 18.80 4.81 4.41
CA ILE A 187 17.78 4.98 5.45
C ILE A 187 18.48 5.16 6.78
N HIS A 188 18.32 6.34 7.36
CA HIS A 188 18.71 6.60 8.73
C HIS A 188 17.63 6.09 9.68
N TRP A 189 18.02 5.57 10.84
CA TRP A 189 17.06 5.14 11.84
C TRP A 189 17.55 5.39 13.27
N SER A 190 16.60 5.59 14.18
CA SER A 190 16.83 5.71 15.60
C SER A 190 15.64 5.19 16.40
N HIS A 191 15.89 4.78 17.64
CA HIS A 191 14.83 4.51 18.60
C HIS A 191 14.68 5.68 19.56
N ALA A 192 13.43 6.08 19.79
CA ALA A 192 13.09 7.10 20.75
C ALA A 192 12.10 6.55 21.78
N ALA A 193 12.25 6.96 23.04
CA ALA A 193 11.26 6.70 24.06
C ALA A 193 10.09 7.68 23.91
N THR A 194 8.87 7.15 23.94
CA THR A 194 7.64 7.94 24.04
C THR A 194 6.82 7.41 25.23
N SER A 195 5.88 8.20 25.73
CA SER A 195 4.92 7.78 26.75
C SER A 195 3.96 6.68 26.28
N LEU A 196 3.92 6.41 24.96
CA LEU A 196 3.11 5.36 24.33
C LEU A 196 3.91 4.06 24.09
N GLY A 197 5.22 4.05 24.33
CA GLY A 197 6.14 2.94 24.08
C GLY A 197 7.42 3.36 23.36
N ARG A 198 8.32 2.42 23.12
CA ARG A 198 9.53 2.66 22.33
C ARG A 198 9.15 2.77 20.86
N MET A 199 9.60 3.82 20.19
CA MET A 199 9.27 4.10 18.80
C MET A 199 10.52 4.00 17.91
N LEU A 200 10.41 3.25 16.83
CA LEU A 200 11.36 3.30 15.72
C LEU A 200 11.00 4.47 14.80
N VAL A 201 11.98 5.31 14.54
CA VAL A 201 11.92 6.40 13.57
C VAL A 201 12.91 6.08 12.45
N ALA A 202 12.44 6.00 11.21
CA ALA A 202 13.32 5.84 10.05
C ALA A 202 12.97 6.83 8.94
N TRP A 203 14.00 7.40 8.32
CA TRP A 203 13.84 8.44 7.31
C TRP A 203 14.91 8.35 6.22
N THR A 204 14.55 8.92 5.07
CA THR A 204 15.42 9.14 3.92
C THR A 204 15.74 10.64 3.79
N ASP A 205 16.46 11.03 2.75
CA ASP A 205 16.68 12.43 2.37
C ASP A 205 15.37 13.18 2.04
N LYS A 206 14.26 12.48 1.79
CA LYS A 206 12.97 13.09 1.43
C LYS A 206 11.94 13.10 2.55
N GLY A 207 12.14 12.34 3.62
CA GLY A 207 11.25 12.35 4.78
C GLY A 207 11.17 11.03 5.53
N VAL A 208 10.24 10.98 6.50
CA VAL A 208 10.00 9.80 7.35
C VAL A 208 9.35 8.69 6.53
N CYS A 209 10.01 7.54 6.46
CA CYS A 209 9.56 6.36 5.72
C CYS A 209 9.06 5.22 6.62
N ARG A 210 9.42 5.25 7.91
CA ARG A 210 8.82 4.41 8.95
C ARG A 210 8.65 5.17 10.25
N LEU A 211 7.48 5.03 10.84
CA LEU A 211 7.23 5.37 12.23
C LEU A 211 6.37 4.26 12.85
N SER A 212 6.92 3.55 13.84
CA SER A 212 6.30 2.34 14.37
C SER A 212 6.67 2.10 15.83
N PHE A 213 5.71 1.64 16.63
CA PHE A 213 5.93 1.26 18.03
C PHE A 213 6.49 -0.16 18.12
N GLU A 214 7.41 -0.37 19.06
CA GLU A 214 7.99 -1.67 19.42
C GLU A 214 8.55 -2.45 18.20
N GLU A 215 9.09 -1.72 17.22
CA GLU A 215 9.76 -2.29 16.04
C GLU A 215 11.27 -2.21 16.20
N GLU A 216 11.95 -3.35 16.02
CA GLU A 216 13.42 -3.41 16.05
C GLU A 216 14.03 -3.22 14.64
N ALA A 217 15.31 -2.89 14.59
CA ALA A 217 16.02 -2.59 13.33
C ALA A 217 16.03 -3.78 12.35
N GLU A 218 15.96 -5.01 12.82
CA GLU A 218 15.88 -6.21 11.99
C GLU A 218 14.57 -6.27 11.19
N ALA A 219 13.46 -5.75 11.75
CA ALA A 219 12.20 -5.65 11.03
C ALA A 219 12.27 -4.57 9.93
N LEU A 220 13.02 -3.48 10.17
CA LEU A 220 13.33 -2.47 9.17
C LEU A 220 14.17 -3.08 8.03
N ALA A 221 15.20 -3.86 8.35
CA ALA A 221 16.04 -4.55 7.37
C ALA A 221 15.26 -5.55 6.50
N ARG A 222 14.36 -6.33 7.10
CA ARG A 222 13.48 -7.23 6.33
C ARG A 222 12.55 -6.48 5.38
N ARG A 223 12.14 -5.26 5.74
CA ARG A 223 11.25 -4.43 4.93
C ARG A 223 11.98 -3.69 3.81
N PHE A 224 13.25 -3.36 4.03
CA PHE A 224 14.12 -2.71 3.05
C PHE A 224 15.40 -3.52 2.80
N PRO A 225 15.30 -4.72 2.20
CA PRO A 225 16.44 -5.63 2.05
C PRO A 225 17.53 -5.11 1.09
N GLY A 226 17.23 -4.08 0.29
CA GLY A 226 18.17 -3.45 -0.64
C GLY A 226 18.65 -2.06 -0.20
N ALA A 227 18.12 -1.51 0.90
CA ALA A 227 18.55 -0.22 1.41
C ALA A 227 19.81 -0.33 2.27
N GLU A 228 20.62 0.73 2.27
CA GLU A 228 21.66 0.89 3.27
C GLU A 228 21.02 1.44 4.55
N LEU A 229 21.09 0.68 5.65
CA LEU A 229 20.55 1.12 6.94
C LEU A 229 21.66 1.68 7.82
N LYS A 230 21.52 2.93 8.26
CA LYS A 230 22.50 3.60 9.12
C LYS A 230 21.85 4.05 10.43
N PRO A 231 22.34 3.60 11.60
CA PRO A 231 21.95 4.18 12.87
C PRO A 231 22.27 5.68 12.88
N ALA A 232 21.34 6.49 13.34
CA ALA A 232 21.53 7.94 13.40
C ALA A 232 22.49 8.32 14.52
N GLY A 233 23.41 9.26 14.24
CA GLY A 233 24.24 9.88 15.27
C GLY A 233 23.55 11.07 15.93
N ASP A 234 24.30 11.77 16.79
CA ASP A 234 23.81 12.93 17.56
C ASP A 234 23.31 14.07 16.68
N GLU A 235 23.77 14.15 15.42
CA GLU A 235 23.33 15.14 14.43
C GLU A 235 21.81 15.07 14.15
N ALA A 236 21.18 13.91 14.37
CA ALA A 236 19.75 13.71 14.14
C ALA A 236 18.88 13.92 15.37
N ALA A 237 19.47 14.20 16.55
CA ALA A 237 18.75 14.26 17.82
C ALA A 237 17.58 15.25 17.81
N GLN A 238 17.77 16.42 17.20
CA GLN A 238 16.73 17.45 17.08
C GLN A 238 15.57 17.01 16.18
N PHE A 239 15.87 16.33 15.07
CA PHE A 239 14.86 15.81 14.14
C PHE A 239 14.02 14.72 14.81
N VAL A 240 14.67 13.78 15.50
CA VAL A 240 13.99 12.73 16.26
C VAL A 240 13.15 13.32 17.38
N ALA A 241 13.66 14.33 18.11
CA ALA A 241 12.91 15.01 19.16
C ALA A 241 11.65 15.72 18.63
N ALA A 242 11.71 16.33 17.43
CA ALA A 242 10.54 16.94 16.80
C ALA A 242 9.46 15.91 16.44
N ILE A 243 9.86 14.72 15.97
CA ILE A 243 8.93 13.62 15.70
C ILE A 243 8.31 13.11 16.99
N VAL A 244 9.09 12.93 18.05
CA VAL A 244 8.59 12.56 19.37
C VAL A 244 7.60 13.60 19.88
N ALA A 245 7.89 14.89 19.75
CA ALA A 245 6.97 15.95 20.17
C ALA A 245 5.62 15.89 19.43
N GLU A 246 5.62 15.63 18.11
CA GLU A 246 4.38 15.45 17.35
C GLU A 246 3.63 14.17 17.77
N VAL A 247 4.34 13.09 18.13
CA VAL A 247 3.72 11.86 18.66
C VAL A 247 3.10 12.08 20.04
N GLU A 248 3.78 12.83 20.89
CA GLU A 248 3.31 13.16 22.24
C GLU A 248 2.12 14.13 22.20
N SER A 249 2.09 15.02 21.21
CA SER A 249 1.05 16.03 21.01
C SER A 249 0.65 16.14 19.53
N PRO A 250 -0.24 15.26 19.02
CA PRO A 250 -0.66 15.18 17.62
C PRO A 250 -1.57 16.35 17.15
N ARG A 251 -1.25 17.58 17.55
CA ARG A 251 -2.09 18.77 17.46
C ARG A 251 -1.57 19.78 16.44
N THR A 252 -0.26 19.79 16.25
CA THR A 252 0.43 20.86 15.54
C THR A 252 0.30 20.75 14.04
N GLY A 253 -0.11 19.59 13.51
CA GLY A 253 -0.08 19.36 12.07
C GLY A 253 1.31 19.69 11.53
N ALA A 254 2.36 19.47 12.35
CA ALA A 254 3.72 19.81 11.99
C ALA A 254 3.99 19.15 10.64
N ALA A 255 4.45 19.94 9.67
CA ALA A 255 4.69 19.50 8.31
C ALA A 255 5.96 18.61 8.25
N ILE A 256 5.97 17.53 9.02
CA ILE A 256 7.00 16.50 8.97
C ILE A 256 6.81 15.79 7.62
N PRO A 257 7.79 15.89 6.71
CA PRO A 257 7.66 15.27 5.40
C PRO A 257 7.62 13.75 5.58
N VAL A 258 6.61 13.12 4.98
CA VAL A 258 6.49 11.67 4.92
C VAL A 258 6.92 11.19 3.54
N ASP A 259 7.78 10.18 3.54
CA ASP A 259 8.23 9.49 2.34
C ASP A 259 7.69 8.06 2.37
N VAL A 260 6.42 7.92 2.02
CA VAL A 260 5.71 6.65 2.07
C VAL A 260 5.17 6.28 0.71
N ARG A 261 5.22 4.98 0.39
CA ARG A 261 4.70 4.44 -0.86
C ARG A 261 3.84 3.22 -0.60
N GLY A 262 2.76 3.13 -1.34
CA GLY A 262 1.80 2.05 -1.28
C GLY A 262 1.12 1.86 -2.63
N THR A 263 0.13 0.98 -2.67
CA THR A 263 -0.79 0.95 -3.81
C THR A 263 -1.50 2.30 -3.94
N ALA A 264 -1.94 2.67 -5.15
CA ALA A 264 -2.71 3.91 -5.35
C ALA A 264 -3.94 4.00 -4.43
N PHE A 265 -4.53 2.85 -4.06
CA PHE A 265 -5.60 2.79 -3.07
C PHE A 265 -5.12 3.13 -1.66
N GLN A 266 -4.00 2.56 -1.22
CA GLN A 266 -3.40 2.88 0.08
C GLN A 266 -2.99 4.35 0.17
N GLU A 267 -2.32 4.88 -0.85
CA GLU A 267 -1.93 6.30 -0.88
C GLU A 267 -3.15 7.22 -0.81
N ALA A 268 -4.24 6.89 -1.52
CA ALA A 268 -5.48 7.65 -1.44
C ALA A 268 -6.11 7.59 -0.03
N VAL A 269 -6.08 6.43 0.62
CA VAL A 269 -6.55 6.28 2.01
C VAL A 269 -5.68 7.07 2.97
N TRP A 270 -4.35 6.96 2.87
CA TRP A 270 -3.42 7.66 3.76
C TRP A 270 -3.54 9.17 3.60
N LYS A 271 -3.70 9.67 2.38
CA LYS A 271 -4.03 11.07 2.14
C LYS A 271 -5.34 11.47 2.82
N ALA A 272 -6.40 10.70 2.63
CA ALA A 272 -7.69 10.97 3.27
C ALA A 272 -7.63 10.91 4.80
N LEU A 273 -6.73 10.11 5.38
CA LEU A 273 -6.45 10.10 6.82
C LEU A 273 -5.74 11.38 7.25
N SER A 274 -4.70 11.80 6.53
CA SER A 274 -3.98 13.05 6.81
C SER A 274 -4.86 14.30 6.71
N ASP A 275 -5.93 14.25 5.92
CA ASP A 275 -6.92 15.33 5.82
C ASP A 275 -7.90 15.39 7.01
N ILE A 276 -7.87 14.41 7.94
CA ILE A 276 -8.72 14.42 9.15
C ILE A 276 -8.07 15.34 10.21
N PRO A 277 -8.72 16.42 10.68
CA PRO A 277 -8.16 17.30 11.70
C PRO A 277 -7.91 16.60 13.04
N PRO A 278 -6.93 17.06 13.84
CA PRO A 278 -6.79 16.62 15.24
C PRO A 278 -8.10 16.81 16.03
N GLY A 279 -8.45 15.82 16.85
CA GLY A 279 -9.67 15.82 17.66
C GLY A 279 -10.92 15.40 16.90
N GLU A 280 -10.84 15.27 15.57
CA GLU A 280 -11.90 14.73 14.75
C GLU A 280 -11.66 13.25 14.41
N THR A 281 -12.77 12.55 14.18
CA THR A 281 -12.73 11.16 13.70
C THR A 281 -13.55 11.01 12.42
N ARG A 282 -13.24 9.97 11.64
CA ARG A 282 -14.03 9.55 10.49
C ARG A 282 -14.23 8.04 10.53
N SER A 283 -15.42 7.60 10.14
CA SER A 283 -15.67 6.18 9.92
C SER A 283 -14.93 5.67 8.68
N TYR A 284 -14.59 4.39 8.65
CA TYR A 284 -14.07 3.75 7.43
C TYR A 284 -14.99 3.95 6.22
N ALA A 285 -16.31 4.04 6.44
CA ALA A 285 -17.29 4.29 5.38
C ALA A 285 -17.18 5.72 4.82
N GLN A 286 -17.00 6.73 5.68
CA GLN A 286 -16.78 8.11 5.26
C GLN A 286 -15.47 8.26 4.49
N ILE A 287 -14.39 7.60 4.95
CA ILE A 287 -13.10 7.59 4.23
C ILE A 287 -13.27 6.93 2.85
N ALA A 288 -13.94 5.78 2.79
CA ALA A 288 -14.21 5.07 1.53
C ALA A 288 -15.02 5.92 0.54
N ALA A 289 -16.02 6.66 1.04
CA ALA A 289 -16.78 7.60 0.23
C ALA A 289 -15.91 8.79 -0.24
N GLY A 290 -15.09 9.36 0.65
CA GLY A 290 -14.21 10.49 0.36
C GLY A 290 -13.18 10.21 -0.74
N ILE A 291 -12.70 8.96 -0.85
CA ILE A 291 -11.80 8.53 -1.93
C ILE A 291 -12.54 8.06 -3.20
N GLY A 292 -13.86 8.24 -3.29
CA GLY A 292 -14.68 7.86 -4.45
C GLY A 292 -14.91 6.35 -4.59
N LYS A 293 -14.76 5.58 -3.50
CA LYS A 293 -14.91 4.11 -3.47
C LYS A 293 -15.85 3.67 -2.32
N PRO A 294 -17.13 4.08 -2.30
CA PRO A 294 -18.03 3.87 -1.14
C PRO A 294 -18.21 2.39 -0.73
N ALA A 295 -18.07 1.44 -1.65
CA ALA A 295 -18.15 0.01 -1.36
C ALA A 295 -16.86 -0.58 -0.72
N ALA A 296 -15.77 0.19 -0.62
CA ALA A 296 -14.44 -0.28 -0.23
C ALA A 296 -14.15 -0.19 1.28
N VAL A 297 -15.18 -0.13 2.15
CA VAL A 297 -15.04 0.06 3.60
C VAL A 297 -14.03 -0.87 4.26
N ARG A 298 -14.09 -2.18 3.96
CA ARG A 298 -13.14 -3.16 4.53
C ARG A 298 -11.71 -2.96 4.02
N ALA A 299 -11.55 -2.61 2.74
CA ALA A 299 -10.24 -2.36 2.16
C ALA A 299 -9.59 -1.10 2.76
N VAL A 300 -10.39 -0.07 3.07
CA VAL A 300 -9.91 1.10 3.84
C VAL A 300 -9.35 0.66 5.19
N GLY A 301 -10.06 -0.21 5.93
CA GLY A 301 -9.55 -0.76 7.19
C GLY A 301 -8.18 -1.46 7.05
N SER A 302 -8.01 -2.26 6.00
CA SER A 302 -6.70 -2.89 5.68
C SER A 302 -5.63 -1.86 5.34
N ALA A 303 -5.96 -0.80 4.59
CA ALA A 303 -5.03 0.27 4.26
C ALA A 303 -4.62 1.10 5.49
N CYS A 304 -5.55 1.34 6.43
CA CYS A 304 -5.24 1.95 7.73
C CYS A 304 -4.25 1.09 8.54
N GLY A 305 -4.43 -0.23 8.54
CA GLY A 305 -3.52 -1.16 9.22
C GLY A 305 -2.15 -1.29 8.55
N ALA A 306 -2.07 -1.04 7.25
CA ALA A 306 -0.83 -1.02 6.48
C ALA A 306 -0.09 0.32 6.52
N ASN A 307 -0.53 1.28 7.35
CA ASN A 307 0.11 2.58 7.47
C ASN A 307 1.57 2.43 7.94
N PRO A 308 2.57 2.91 7.15
CA PRO A 308 3.97 2.79 7.52
C PRO A 308 4.46 3.87 8.48
N VAL A 309 3.73 4.96 8.68
CA VAL A 309 4.14 6.08 9.56
C VAL A 309 3.01 6.40 10.54
N ALA A 310 2.96 5.64 11.63
CA ALA A 310 1.97 5.82 12.69
C ALA A 310 1.94 7.27 13.19
N VAL A 311 0.78 7.77 13.62
CA VAL A 311 0.57 9.13 14.12
C VAL A 311 0.72 10.24 13.06
N LEU A 312 1.81 10.27 12.28
CA LEU A 312 2.00 11.24 11.18
C LEU A 312 0.96 11.04 10.06
N ILE A 313 0.67 9.79 9.71
CA ILE A 313 -0.58 9.44 9.04
C ILE A 313 -1.54 8.97 10.14
N PRO A 314 -2.60 9.73 10.46
CA PRO A 314 -3.36 9.55 11.69
C PRO A 314 -4.42 8.44 11.54
N CYS A 315 -3.98 7.20 11.34
CA CYS A 315 -4.88 6.05 11.20
C CYS A 315 -5.66 5.72 12.49
N HIS A 316 -5.25 6.27 13.65
CA HIS A 316 -6.01 6.20 14.91
C HIS A 316 -7.31 7.01 14.87
N ARG A 317 -7.43 8.03 14.02
CA ARG A 317 -8.67 8.82 13.81
C ARG A 317 -9.75 8.08 13.02
N ALA A 318 -9.43 6.91 12.46
CA ALA A 318 -10.36 6.07 11.72
C ALA A 318 -11.10 5.08 12.63
N LEU A 319 -12.44 5.16 12.64
CA LEU A 319 -13.32 4.35 13.50
C LEU A 319 -14.29 3.47 12.70
N ARG A 320 -14.96 2.54 13.39
CA ARG A 320 -16.11 1.84 12.80
C ARG A 320 -17.30 2.79 12.67
N THR A 321 -18.27 2.43 11.82
CA THR A 321 -19.48 3.25 11.59
C THR A 321 -20.32 3.44 12.84
N ASP A 322 -20.28 2.50 13.78
CA ASP A 322 -20.98 2.56 15.07
C ASP A 322 -20.22 3.38 16.14
N GLY A 323 -19.11 4.03 15.76
CA GLY A 323 -18.26 4.80 16.68
C GLY A 323 -17.30 3.95 17.52
N THR A 324 -17.37 2.61 17.43
CA THR A 324 -16.46 1.74 18.19
C THR A 324 -15.04 1.76 17.59
N LEU A 325 -14.05 1.48 18.44
CA LEU A 325 -12.66 1.37 18.02
C LEU A 325 -12.48 0.16 17.08
N GLY A 326 -12.18 0.45 15.82
CA GLY A 326 -11.63 -0.55 14.90
C GLY A 326 -10.22 -0.98 15.31
N GLY A 327 -9.75 -2.08 14.73
CA GLY A 327 -8.39 -2.59 14.98
C GLY A 327 -7.31 -1.52 14.72
N TYR A 328 -6.20 -1.63 15.45
CA TYR A 328 -5.04 -0.76 15.33
C TYR A 328 -3.77 -1.61 15.33
N ALA A 329 -2.84 -1.32 14.42
CA ALA A 329 -1.63 -2.12 14.24
C ALA A 329 -0.77 -2.23 15.51
N TYR A 330 -0.84 -1.21 16.37
CA TYR A 330 -0.07 -1.12 17.62
C TYR A 330 -0.93 -1.29 18.88
N GLY A 331 -2.14 -1.85 18.73
CA GLY A 331 -3.04 -2.14 19.86
C GLY A 331 -4.01 -1.02 20.24
N LEU A 332 -5.13 -1.40 20.86
CA LEU A 332 -6.22 -0.46 21.17
C LEU A 332 -5.90 0.53 22.30
N GLY A 333 -4.93 0.21 23.16
CA GLY A 333 -4.47 1.12 24.22
C GLY A 333 -3.86 2.39 23.65
N ILE A 334 -2.90 2.26 22.72
CA ILE A 334 -2.26 3.40 22.04
C ILE A 334 -3.28 4.23 21.27
N LYS A 335 -4.21 3.58 20.56
CA LYS A 335 -5.26 4.28 19.81
C LYS A 335 -6.18 5.12 20.72
N THR A 336 -6.60 4.55 21.86
CA THR A 336 -7.44 5.25 22.84
C THR A 336 -6.71 6.46 23.41
N GLU A 337 -5.45 6.29 23.78
CA GLU A 337 -4.65 7.37 24.39
C GLU A 337 -4.37 8.51 23.38
N LEU A 338 -4.06 8.20 22.12
CA LEU A 338 -3.92 9.21 21.06
C LEU A 338 -5.21 10.02 20.85
N LEU A 339 -6.37 9.35 20.80
CA LEU A 339 -7.66 10.01 20.67
C LEU A 339 -7.96 10.90 21.90
N LYS A 340 -7.61 10.43 23.09
CA LYS A 340 -7.77 11.20 24.33
C LYS A 340 -6.92 12.47 24.31
N ARG A 341 -5.64 12.38 23.94
CA ARG A 341 -4.74 13.55 23.84
C ARG A 341 -5.22 14.60 22.87
N GLU A 342 -5.85 14.16 21.78
CA GLU A 342 -6.45 15.05 20.80
C GLU A 342 -7.78 15.67 21.31
N ALA A 343 -8.57 14.94 22.09
CA ALA A 343 -9.83 15.42 22.67
C ALA A 343 -9.62 16.39 23.84
N ASP A 344 -8.69 16.08 24.75
CA ASP A 344 -8.34 16.87 25.94
C ASP A 344 -7.70 18.23 25.61
N CYS A 345 -7.52 18.52 24.33
CA CYS A 345 -6.93 19.76 23.83
C CYS A 345 -7.87 20.57 22.92
N SER A 346 -9.18 20.31 22.99
CA SER A 346 -10.17 21.26 22.47
C SER A 346 -10.05 22.60 23.23
N PRO A 347 -10.10 23.75 22.55
CA PRO A 347 -9.94 25.06 23.18
C PRO A 347 -11.01 25.39 24.23
#